data_AF-A0A0B6S3A4-F1
#
_entry.id   AF-A0A0B6S3A4-F1
#
_cell.length_a   1.000
_cell.length_b   1.000
_cell.length_c   1.000
_cell.angle_alpha   90.00
_cell.angle_beta   90.00
_cell.angle_gamma   90.00
#
_symmetry.space_group_name_H-M   'P 1'
#
loop_
_entity.id
_entity.type
_entity.pdbx_description
1 polymer ?
#
loop_
_entity_poly.entity_id
_entity_poly.type
_entity_poly.pdbx_seq_one_letter_code
_entity_poly.pdbx_strand_id
1 'polypeptide(L)'
;MDTPRYEIFEEENGRWYWELQAAEGATDGPRGTRATYSPVGFPTREEAELNLHLFDTSPSDRHGRKVLPKATLDDLIRLAADGCPDCVGVEIAPARPQAPDHDGCNWTWVAASDAAAGCVDCVREAVEALRAICNLPDPA
;
A
#
# COMPACT_ATOMS: atom_id res chain seq x y z
N MET A 1 -5.13 14.97 23.24
CA MET A 1 -4.76 14.44 21.91
C MET A 1 -4.65 12.94 22.11
N ASP A 2 -5.63 12.18 21.62
CA ASP A 2 -5.49 10.73 21.54
C ASP A 2 -4.51 10.45 20.41
N THR A 3 -3.31 9.99 20.78
CA THR A 3 -2.32 9.54 19.82
C THR A 3 -2.88 8.29 19.13
N PRO A 4 -2.87 8.20 17.78
CA PRO A 4 -3.20 6.97 17.08
C PRO A 4 -2.36 5.84 17.68
N ARG A 5 -3.01 4.76 18.10
CA ARG A 5 -2.30 3.56 18.53
C ARG A 5 -1.86 2.83 17.28
N TYR A 6 -0.57 2.52 17.20
CA TYR A 6 -0.04 1.69 16.13
C TYR A 6 0.67 0.48 16.72
N GLU A 7 0.74 -0.57 15.91
CA GLU A 7 1.50 -1.77 16.19
C GLU A 7 2.41 -2.07 15.00
N ILE A 8 3.64 -2.50 15.29
CA ILE A 8 4.60 -3.02 14.31
C ILE A 8 4.87 -4.46 14.70
N PHE A 9 4.65 -5.39 13.79
CA PHE A 9 4.77 -6.82 14.06
C PHE A 9 5.42 -7.56 12.89
N GLU A 10 6.03 -8.71 13.19
CA GLU A 10 6.62 -9.61 12.20
C GLU A 10 5.67 -10.79 11.98
N GLU A 11 5.41 -11.15 10.73
CA GLU A 11 4.64 -12.35 10.38
C GLU A 11 5.55 -13.58 10.17
N GLU A 12 4.95 -14.78 10.06
CA GLU A 12 5.68 -16.05 9.87
C GLU A 12 6.57 -16.08 8.61
N ASN A 13 6.32 -15.18 7.66
CA ASN A 13 7.12 -15.00 6.46
C ASN A 13 8.41 -14.18 6.68
N GLY A 14 8.68 -13.73 7.91
CA GLY A 14 9.84 -12.93 8.27
C GLY A 14 9.78 -11.47 7.78
N ARG A 15 8.59 -10.99 7.41
CA ARG A 15 8.36 -9.61 6.98
C ARG A 15 7.65 -8.84 8.08
N TRP A 16 7.96 -7.55 8.14
CA TRP A 16 7.41 -6.61 9.10
C TRP A 16 6.20 -5.89 8.52
N TYR A 17 5.16 -5.75 9.33
CA TYR A 17 3.89 -5.11 8.96
C TYR A 17 3.56 -4.06 10.01
N TRP A 18 2.67 -3.14 9.65
CA TRP A 18 2.12 -2.17 10.58
C TRP A 18 0.60 -2.19 10.59
N GLU A 19 0.02 -1.97 11.76
CA GLU A 19 -1.39 -1.68 11.97
C GLU A 19 -1.51 -0.28 12.56
N LEU A 20 -2.32 0.56 11.93
CA LEU A 20 -2.67 1.90 12.42
C LEU A 20 -4.13 1.90 12.87
N GLN A 21 -4.36 2.00 14.18
CA GLN A 21 -5.70 2.14 14.74
C GLN A 21 -6.20 3.57 14.55
N ALA A 22 -7.47 3.70 14.16
CA ALA A 22 -8.15 4.97 14.10
C ALA A 22 -8.21 5.60 15.51
N ALA A 23 -8.10 6.92 15.57
CA ALA A 23 -8.26 7.66 16.83
C ALA A 23 -9.66 7.39 17.42
N GLU A 24 -9.77 7.38 18.76
CA GLU A 24 -11.07 7.23 19.43
C GLU A 24 -12.06 8.29 18.94
N GLY A 25 -13.22 7.85 18.43
CA GLY A 25 -14.26 8.74 17.89
C GLY A 25 -14.13 9.12 16.42
N ALA A 26 -13.10 8.63 15.70
CA ALA A 26 -13.05 8.73 14.24
C ALA A 26 -14.16 7.89 13.60
N THR A 27 -14.85 8.44 12.60
CA THR A 27 -15.76 7.68 11.73
C THR A 27 -14.98 6.58 11.02
N ASP A 28 -15.64 5.44 10.80
CA ASP A 28 -14.98 4.25 10.24
C ASP A 28 -14.22 4.58 8.94
N GLY A 29 -13.06 3.94 8.76
CA GLY A 29 -12.26 4.04 7.54
C GLY A 29 -13.00 3.51 6.30
N PRO A 30 -12.34 3.47 5.13
CA PRO A 30 -12.98 3.16 3.83
C PRO A 30 -13.68 1.79 3.71
N ARG A 31 -13.76 0.99 4.78
CA ARG A 31 -14.49 -0.30 4.85
C ARG A 31 -15.22 -0.56 6.18
N GLY A 32 -15.51 0.44 7.01
CA GLY A 32 -16.13 0.16 8.32
C GLY A 32 -15.15 -0.35 9.39
N THR A 33 -13.85 -0.37 9.09
CA THR A 33 -12.81 -0.88 10.00
C THR A 33 -12.17 0.26 10.79
N ARG A 34 -11.96 0.01 12.09
CA ARG A 34 -11.27 0.93 13.02
C ARG A 34 -9.75 0.88 12.92
N ALA A 35 -9.20 0.14 11.95
CA ALA A 35 -7.77 0.01 11.75
C ALA A 35 -7.45 -0.08 10.25
N THR A 36 -6.27 0.43 9.89
CA THR A 36 -5.66 0.30 8.56
C THR A 36 -4.40 -0.55 8.70
N TYR A 37 -4.25 -1.56 7.85
CA TYR A 37 -3.10 -2.45 7.84
C TYR A 37 -2.20 -2.14 6.65
N SER A 38 -0.90 -2.33 6.80
CA SER A 38 0.06 -2.28 5.69
C SER A 38 -0.28 -3.35 4.65
N PRO A 39 -0.54 -2.98 3.38
CA PRO A 39 -0.84 -3.96 2.33
C PRO A 39 0.34 -4.85 1.92
N VAL A 40 1.56 -4.51 2.35
CA VAL A 40 2.81 -5.16 1.98
C VAL A 40 3.69 -5.34 3.19
N GLY A 41 4.49 -6.41 3.19
CA GLY A 41 5.47 -6.70 4.23
C GLY A 41 6.83 -6.09 3.91
N PHE A 42 7.48 -5.52 4.92
CA PHE A 42 8.79 -4.87 4.81
C PHE A 42 9.91 -5.83 5.23
N PRO A 43 11.10 -5.74 4.62
CA PRO A 43 12.27 -6.55 5.01
C PRO A 43 12.72 -6.30 6.45
N THR A 44 12.56 -5.06 6.96
CA THR A 44 12.99 -4.68 8.30
C THR A 44 11.90 -3.93 9.06
N ARG A 45 12.01 -3.97 10.39
CA ARG A 45 11.15 -3.20 11.29
C ARG A 45 11.23 -1.70 11.02
N GLU A 46 12.45 -1.19 10.81
CA GLU A 46 12.71 0.22 10.57
C GLU A 46 12.05 0.69 9.27
N GLU A 47 12.05 -0.11 8.20
CA GLU A 47 11.36 0.21 6.96
C GLU A 47 9.83 0.24 7.14
N ALA A 48 9.27 -0.69 7.93
CA ALA A 48 7.85 -0.67 8.29
C ALA A 48 7.50 0.60 9.09
N GLU A 49 8.32 0.99 10.07
CA GLU A 49 8.12 2.20 10.87
C GLU A 49 8.21 3.47 10.03
N LEU A 50 9.18 3.55 9.10
CA LEU A 50 9.31 4.67 8.16
C LEU A 50 8.10 4.78 7.23
N ASN A 51 7.62 3.65 6.71
CA ASN A 51 6.43 3.65 5.87
C ASN A 51 5.18 4.04 6.66
N LEU A 52 4.99 3.53 7.87
CA LEU A 52 3.90 3.93 8.75
C LEU A 52 3.91 5.43 9.01
N HIS A 53 5.07 6.01 9.35
CA HIS A 53 5.19 7.43 9.62
C HIS A 53 4.83 8.27 8.38
N LEU A 54 5.31 7.87 7.21
CA LEU A 54 4.93 8.50 5.94
C LEU A 54 3.41 8.39 5.70
N PHE A 55 2.82 7.21 5.90
CA PHE A 55 1.41 6.98 5.68
C PHE A 55 0.54 7.82 6.63
N ASP A 56 0.85 7.82 7.92
CA ASP A 56 0.12 8.57 8.95
C ASP A 56 0.16 10.08 8.68
N THR A 57 1.33 10.61 8.34
CA THR A 57 1.52 12.05 8.08
C THR A 57 1.09 12.51 6.69
N SER A 58 0.84 11.59 5.75
CA SER A 58 0.39 11.92 4.40
C SER A 58 -1.04 12.46 4.41
N PRO A 59 -1.34 13.47 3.55
CA PRO A 59 -2.68 14.00 3.42
C PRO A 59 -3.63 12.92 2.87
N SER A 60 -4.91 13.04 3.20
CA SER A 60 -5.95 12.20 2.63
C SER A 60 -6.74 12.96 1.58
N ASP A 61 -7.15 12.28 0.51
CA ASP A 61 -8.07 12.84 -0.46
C ASP A 61 -9.52 12.84 0.06
N ARG A 62 -10.46 13.29 -0.77
CA ARG A 62 -11.90 13.33 -0.44
C ARG A 62 -12.53 11.95 -0.19
N HIS A 63 -11.86 10.87 -0.60
CA HIS A 63 -12.29 9.49 -0.42
C HIS A 63 -11.62 8.82 0.78
N GLY A 64 -10.81 9.56 1.56
CA GLY A 64 -10.09 9.04 2.71
C GLY A 64 -8.84 8.22 2.36
N ARG A 65 -8.37 8.28 1.10
CA ARG A 65 -7.17 7.59 0.64
C ARG A 65 -5.95 8.46 0.92
N LYS A 66 -4.86 7.89 1.39
CA LYS A 66 -3.59 8.60 1.57
C LYS A 66 -3.00 8.95 0.21
N VAL A 67 -2.56 10.18 0.06
CA VAL A 67 -1.86 10.65 -1.15
C VAL A 67 -0.38 10.45 -0.95
N LEU A 68 0.21 9.46 -1.64
CA LEU A 68 1.61 9.09 -1.51
C LEU A 68 2.42 9.54 -2.73
N PRO A 69 3.72 9.87 -2.58
CA PRO A 69 4.59 10.09 -3.72
C PRO A 69 4.63 8.88 -4.66
N LYS A 70 4.71 9.13 -5.96
CA LYS A 70 4.76 8.05 -6.96
C LYS A 70 5.91 7.06 -6.71
N ALA A 71 7.09 7.56 -6.34
CA ALA A 71 8.24 6.71 -6.04
C ALA A 71 7.94 5.73 -4.88
N THR A 72 7.33 6.24 -3.81
CA THR A 72 6.89 5.40 -2.68
C THR A 72 5.90 4.32 -3.13
N LEU A 73 4.91 4.68 -3.94
CA LEU A 73 3.93 3.70 -4.41
C LEU A 73 4.57 2.64 -5.33
N ASP A 74 5.48 3.04 -6.21
CA ASP A 74 6.24 2.12 -7.06
C ASP A 74 7.10 1.16 -6.21
N ASP A 75 7.72 1.66 -5.14
CA ASP A 75 8.52 0.84 -4.22
C ASP A 75 7.66 -0.14 -3.42
N LEU A 76 6.45 0.24 -3.00
CA LEU A 76 5.51 -0.67 -2.35
C LEU A 76 5.07 -1.82 -3.28
N ILE A 77 4.86 -1.53 -4.57
CA ILE A 77 4.53 -2.56 -5.56
C ILE A 77 5.72 -3.52 -5.76
N ARG A 78 6.96 -3.00 -5.76
CA ARG A 78 8.17 -3.84 -5.81
C ARG A 78 8.33 -4.70 -4.55
N LEU A 79 8.10 -4.13 -3.37
CA LEU A 79 8.14 -4.87 -2.11
C LEU A 79 7.13 -6.02 -2.07
N ALA A 80 5.93 -5.82 -2.62
CA ALA A 80 4.96 -6.91 -2.78
C ALA A 80 5.52 -8.05 -3.64
N ALA A 81 6.20 -7.72 -4.74
CA ALA A 81 6.83 -8.71 -5.62
C ALA A 81 8.03 -9.39 -4.96
N ASP A 82 8.85 -8.67 -4.20
CA ASP A 82 10.00 -9.22 -3.47
C ASP A 82 9.57 -10.23 -2.39
N GLY A 83 8.34 -10.11 -1.89
CA GLY A 83 7.71 -11.10 -1.01
C GLY A 83 7.37 -12.42 -1.71
N CYS A 84 7.48 -12.49 -3.04
CA CYS A 84 6.98 -13.59 -3.85
C CYS A 84 8.07 -14.36 -4.61
N PRO A 85 8.24 -15.67 -4.36
CA PRO A 85 9.20 -16.50 -5.11
C PRO A 85 8.96 -16.52 -6.63
N ASP A 86 7.71 -16.44 -7.07
CA ASP A 86 7.35 -16.46 -8.50
C ASP A 86 7.75 -15.19 -9.25
N CYS A 87 8.12 -14.13 -8.52
CA CYS A 87 8.57 -12.86 -9.09
C CYS A 87 10.10 -12.75 -9.25
N VAL A 88 10.86 -13.79 -8.89
CA VAL A 88 12.33 -13.76 -9.00
C VAL A 88 12.76 -13.54 -10.45
N GLY A 89 13.45 -12.44 -10.70
CA GLY A 89 13.94 -12.06 -12.03
C GLY A 89 12.87 -11.48 -12.97
N VAL A 90 11.65 -11.24 -12.47
CA VAL A 90 10.57 -10.59 -13.24
C VAL A 90 10.68 -9.08 -13.10
N GLU A 91 10.58 -8.36 -14.22
CA GLU A 91 10.50 -6.90 -14.18
C GLU A 91 9.11 -6.46 -13.71
N ILE A 92 9.06 -5.70 -12.61
CA ILE A 92 7.82 -5.20 -12.02
C ILE A 92 7.53 -3.80 -12.55
N ALA A 93 6.43 -3.68 -13.30
CA ALA A 93 5.99 -2.42 -13.86
C ALA A 93 5.61 -1.41 -12.75
N PRO A 94 5.88 -0.10 -12.94
CA PRO A 94 5.49 0.93 -11.99
C PRO A 94 3.98 1.20 -12.04
N ALA A 95 3.45 1.88 -11.02
CA ALA A 95 2.09 2.41 -11.04
C ALA A 95 1.91 3.38 -12.22
N ARG A 96 0.77 3.30 -12.89
CA ARG A 96 0.42 4.18 -14.01
C ARG A 96 -0.71 5.11 -13.59
N PRO A 97 -0.55 6.43 -13.72
CA PRO A 97 -1.65 7.37 -13.50
C PRO A 97 -2.82 7.06 -14.44
N GLN A 98 -4.04 7.23 -13.94
CA GLN A 98 -5.28 7.16 -14.72
C GLN A 98 -6.27 8.23 -14.24
N ALA A 99 -7.34 8.45 -15.00
CA ALA A 99 -8.48 9.17 -14.47
C ALA A 99 -9.07 8.41 -13.26
N PRO A 100 -9.56 9.09 -12.21
CA PRO A 100 -10.18 8.42 -11.07
C PRO A 100 -11.25 7.43 -11.51
N ASP A 101 -11.16 6.19 -11.03
CA ASP A 101 -12.18 5.17 -11.25
C ASP A 101 -13.42 5.40 -10.37
N HIS A 102 -14.38 4.48 -10.41
CA HIS A 102 -15.63 4.59 -9.65
C HIS A 102 -15.42 4.68 -8.12
N ASP A 103 -14.31 4.15 -7.61
CA ASP A 103 -13.93 4.18 -6.20
C ASP A 103 -12.98 5.36 -5.88
N GLY A 104 -12.73 6.22 -6.85
CA GLY A 104 -11.85 7.38 -6.75
C GLY A 104 -10.36 7.06 -6.84
N CYS A 105 -9.96 5.84 -7.22
CA CYS A 105 -8.54 5.50 -7.39
C CYS A 105 -7.98 6.09 -8.70
N ASN A 106 -6.91 6.87 -8.62
CA ASN A 106 -6.31 7.61 -9.73
C ASN A 106 -5.08 6.93 -10.36
N TRP A 107 -4.87 5.65 -10.08
CA TRP A 107 -3.76 4.89 -10.65
C TRP A 107 -4.15 3.43 -10.88
N THR A 108 -3.40 2.78 -11.75
CA THR A 108 -3.55 1.37 -12.07
C THR A 108 -2.19 0.69 -12.15
N TRP A 109 -2.19 -0.62 -12.06
CA TRP A 109 -1.02 -1.44 -12.30
C TRP A 109 -1.40 -2.55 -13.27
N VAL A 110 -0.58 -2.69 -14.30
CA VAL A 110 -0.71 -3.75 -15.30
C VAL A 110 0.66 -4.38 -15.39
N ALA A 111 0.71 -5.68 -15.16
CA ALA A 111 1.94 -6.45 -15.26
C ALA A 111 2.57 -6.30 -16.66
N ALA A 112 3.90 -6.43 -16.73
CA ALA A 112 4.59 -6.51 -18.01
C ALA A 112 4.07 -7.71 -18.82
N SER A 113 4.04 -7.60 -20.15
CA SER A 113 3.46 -8.63 -21.02
C SER A 113 4.14 -9.99 -20.94
N ASP A 114 5.38 -10.02 -20.45
CA ASP A 114 6.23 -11.19 -20.25
C ASP A 114 6.31 -11.63 -18.78
N ALA A 115 5.60 -10.96 -17.86
CA ALA A 115 5.57 -11.35 -16.47
C ALA A 115 4.93 -12.75 -16.31
N ALA A 116 5.56 -13.59 -15.48
CA ALA A 116 5.02 -14.91 -15.16
C ALA A 116 3.65 -14.78 -14.47
N ALA A 117 2.66 -15.58 -14.91
CA ALA A 117 1.29 -15.54 -14.37
C ALA A 117 1.26 -15.68 -12.84
N GLY A 118 2.12 -16.54 -12.26
CA GLY A 118 2.24 -16.71 -10.81
C GLY A 118 2.67 -15.43 -10.08
N CYS A 119 3.62 -14.67 -10.63
CA CYS A 119 4.02 -13.39 -10.06
C CYS A 119 2.86 -12.38 -10.07
N VAL A 120 2.12 -12.31 -11.18
CA VAL A 120 0.98 -11.40 -11.31
C VAL A 120 -0.10 -11.73 -10.27
N ASP A 121 -0.44 -13.01 -10.11
CA ASP A 121 -1.43 -13.45 -9.13
C ASP A 121 -1.00 -13.14 -7.70
N CYS A 122 0.28 -13.33 -7.39
CA CYS A 122 0.86 -13.08 -6.08
C CYS A 122 0.84 -11.59 -5.68
N VAL A 123 1.19 -10.70 -6.63
CA VAL A 123 1.27 -9.25 -6.39
C VAL A 123 -0.12 -8.59 -6.41
N ARG A 124 -1.09 -9.19 -7.09
CA ARG A 124 -2.41 -8.61 -7.33
C ARG A 124 -3.14 -8.22 -6.05
N GLU A 125 -3.14 -9.06 -5.03
CA GLU A 125 -3.87 -8.79 -3.78
C GLU A 125 -3.30 -7.54 -3.07
N ALA A 126 -1.97 -7.45 -2.96
CA ALA A 126 -1.29 -6.30 -2.39
C ALA A 126 -1.56 -5.03 -3.20
N VAL A 127 -1.54 -5.12 -4.54
CA VAL A 127 -1.86 -3.99 -5.43
C VAL A 127 -3.31 -3.54 -5.25
N GLU A 128 -4.27 -4.45 -5.15
CA GLU A 128 -5.68 -4.12 -4.92
C GLU A 128 -5.88 -3.47 -3.54
N ALA A 129 -5.18 -3.94 -2.51
CA ALA A 129 -5.19 -3.33 -1.19
C ALA A 129 -4.56 -1.92 -1.18
N LEU A 130 -3.41 -1.72 -1.86
CA LEU A 130 -2.82 -0.40 -2.07
C LEU A 130 -3.78 0.51 -2.84
N ARG A 131 -4.41 0.01 -3.91
CA ARG A 131 -5.43 0.72 -4.68
C ARG A 131 -6.68 1.02 -3.88
N ALA A 132 -6.89 0.46 -2.69
CA ALA A 132 -8.01 0.76 -1.80
C ALA A 132 -7.68 1.85 -0.76
N ILE A 133 -6.40 2.11 -0.49
CA ILE A 133 -5.99 3.02 0.59
C ILE A 133 -5.09 4.16 0.13
N CYS A 134 -4.51 4.10 -1.08
CA CYS A 134 -3.56 5.08 -1.60
C CYS A 134 -4.00 5.68 -2.94
N ASN A 135 -3.65 6.95 -3.16
CA ASN A 135 -3.71 7.65 -4.43
C ASN A 135 -2.37 8.35 -4.74
N LEU A 136 -2.14 8.64 -6.02
CA LEU A 136 -1.04 9.49 -6.48
C LEU A 136 -1.41 10.98 -6.29
N PRO A 137 -0.43 11.89 -6.18
CA PRO A 137 -0.70 13.33 -6.18
C PRO A 137 -1.23 13.75 -7.55
N ASP A 138 -2.12 14.74 -7.57
CA ASP A 138 -2.58 15.33 -8.84
C ASP A 138 -1.39 15.93 -9.61
N PRO A 139 -1.33 15.78 -10.94
CA PRO A 139 -0.33 16.46 -11.75
C PRO A 139 -0.52 17.98 -11.62
N ALA A 140 0.57 18.68 -11.30
CA ALA A 140 0.61 20.13 -11.12
C ALA A 140 0.29 20.90 -12.42
#